data_AF-A0A9W8LRB1-F1
#
_entry.id   AF-A0A9W8LRB1-F1
#
_cell.length_a   1.000
_cell.length_b   1.000
_cell.length_c   1.000
_cell.angle_alpha   90.00
_cell.angle_beta   90.00
_cell.angle_gamma   90.00
#
_symmetry.space_group_name_H-M   'P 1'
#
loop_
_entity.id
_entity.type
_entity.pdbx_description
1 polymer ?
#
loop_
_entity_poly.entity_id
_entity_poly.type
_entity_poly.pdbx_seq_one_letter_code
_entity_poly.pdbx_strand_id
1 'polypeptide(L)'
;ANIEENWAKALVLKLCLPYLRKSMPKHRHKNYLVHYGDVESLRKALGIANPLIGYVFLIDANTRVRWYANGVAVKSEAETMVRLTRSLAKI
;
A
#
# COMPACT_ATOMS: atom_id res chain seq x y z
N ALA A 1 2.29 0.03 5.87
CA ALA A 1 1.55 1.20 6.36
C ALA A 1 0.55 0.72 7.39
N ASN A 2 0.18 1.56 8.36
CA ASN A 2 -0.91 1.27 9.28
C ASN A 2 -2.05 2.25 8.99
N ILE A 3 -3.24 1.71 8.73
CA ILE A 3 -4.47 2.48 8.56
C ILE A 3 -5.35 2.10 9.74
N GLU A 4 -5.73 3.07 10.57
CA GLU A 4 -6.58 2.83 11.72
C GLU A 4 -7.81 3.75 11.70
N GLU A 5 -8.96 3.12 11.53
CA GLU A 5 -10.26 3.79 11.37
C GLU A 5 -10.99 3.89 12.71
N ASN A 6 -10.70 2.97 13.64
CA ASN A 6 -11.30 2.98 14.96
C ASN A 6 -10.55 3.95 15.88
N TRP A 7 -11.27 4.93 16.42
CA TRP A 7 -10.69 5.98 17.27
C TRP A 7 -9.99 5.43 18.53
N ALA A 8 -10.52 4.37 19.15
CA ALA A 8 -9.93 3.80 20.37
C ALA A 8 -8.63 3.06 20.04
N LYS A 9 -8.62 2.25 18.98
CA LYS A 9 -7.40 1.60 18.48
C LYS A 9 -6.37 2.62 18.00
N ALA A 10 -6.81 3.75 17.42
CA ALA A 10 -5.93 4.83 17.00
C ALA A 10 -5.16 5.42 18.18
N LEU A 11 -5.79 5.60 19.35
CA LEU A 11 -5.11 6.05 20.57
C LEU A 11 -4.02 5.07 21.00
N VAL A 12 -4.31 3.78 21.00
CA VAL A 12 -3.33 2.73 21.32
C VAL A 12 -2.17 2.75 20.30
N LEU A 13 -2.48 2.80 19.00
CA LEU A 13 -1.47 2.84 17.95
C LEU A 13 -0.54 4.05 18.11
N LYS A 14 -1.08 5.24 18.45
CA LYS A 14 -0.29 6.46 18.72
C LYS A 14 0.75 6.23 19.82
N LEU A 15 0.37 5.58 20.93
CA LEU A 15 1.28 5.25 22.03
C LEU A 15 2.37 4.26 21.59
N CYS A 16 2.06 3.35 20.66
CA CYS A 16 3.01 2.36 20.14
C CYS A 16 3.95 2.88 19.04
N LEU A 17 3.70 4.04 18.44
CA LEU A 17 4.50 4.56 17.31
C LEU A 17 6.01 4.69 17.59
N PRO A 18 6.47 5.18 18.77
CA PRO A 18 7.91 5.28 19.05
C PRO A 18 8.60 3.91 19.04
N TYR A 19 7.92 2.89 19.60
CA TYR A 19 8.40 1.52 19.60
C TYR A 19 8.44 0.95 18.17
N LEU A 20 7.36 1.11 17.40
CA LEU A 20 7.30 0.66 16.00
C LEU A 20 8.44 1.27 15.17
N ARG A 21 8.71 2.57 15.34
CA ARG A 21 9.82 3.24 14.65
C ARG A 21 11.18 2.66 15.05
N LYS A 22 11.39 2.37 16.34
CA LYS A 22 12.63 1.77 16.85
C LYS A 22 12.87 0.36 16.31
N SER A 23 11.80 -0.43 16.16
CA SER A 23 11.86 -1.81 15.68
C SER A 23 12.03 -1.94 14.16
N MET A 24 11.88 -0.85 13.41
CA MET A 24 12.01 -0.86 11.96
C MET A 24 13.38 -0.38 11.46
N PRO A 25 13.92 -0.96 10.38
CA PRO A 25 15.12 -0.47 9.71
C PRO A 25 15.01 1.01 9.29
N LYS A 26 16.06 1.81 9.53
CA LYS A 26 16.07 3.26 9.25
C LYS A 26 15.68 3.61 7.80
N HIS A 27 16.09 2.81 6.82
CA HIS A 27 15.79 3.06 5.40
C HIS A 27 14.28 3.02 5.09
N ARG A 28 13.47 2.33 5.92
CA ARG A 28 12.01 2.26 5.76
C ARG A 28 11.27 3.43 6.39
N HIS A 29 11.90 4.20 7.27
CA HIS A 29 11.23 5.26 8.05
C HIS A 29 10.60 6.32 7.14
N LYS A 30 11.25 6.67 6.02
CA LYS A 30 10.75 7.64 5.05
C LYS A 30 9.54 7.17 4.24
N ASN A 31 9.32 5.86 4.15
CA ASN A 31 8.28 5.25 3.31
C ASN A 31 7.17 4.59 4.13
N TYR A 32 7.20 4.72 5.45
CA TYR A 32 6.21 4.13 6.33
C TYR A 32 5.11 5.14 6.65
N LEU A 33 3.90 4.86 6.15
CA LEU A 33 2.73 5.69 6.35
C LEU A 33 1.90 5.17 7.53
N VAL A 34 1.43 6.10 8.36
CA VAL A 34 0.38 5.88 9.35
C VAL A 34 -0.76 6.83 9.02
N HIS A 35 -1.96 6.31 8.86
CA HIS A 35 -3.17 7.07 8.58
C HIS A 35 -4.22 6.77 9.65
N TYR A 36 -4.89 7.83 10.10
CA TYR A 36 -6.04 7.74 11.01
C TYR A 36 -7.25 8.32 10.30
N GLY A 37 -8.35 7.57 10.27
CA GLY A 37 -9.57 7.98 9.58
C GLY A 37 -9.99 7.01 8.49
N ASP A 38 -11.22 7.21 8.00
CA ASP A 38 -11.86 6.37 7.00
C ASP A 38 -11.15 6.46 5.64
N VAL A 39 -10.99 5.31 5.00
CA VAL A 39 -10.46 5.18 3.64
C VAL A 39 -11.37 4.32 2.76
N GLU A 40 -12.64 4.14 3.13
CA GLU A 40 -13.61 3.35 2.37
C GLU A 40 -13.77 3.87 0.94
N SER A 41 -13.88 5.19 0.76
CA SER A 41 -13.97 5.82 -0.58
C SER A 41 -12.75 5.49 -1.45
N LEU A 42 -11.54 5.58 -0.87
CA LEU A 42 -10.29 5.24 -1.54
C LEU A 42 -10.22 3.75 -1.90
N ARG A 43 -10.60 2.87 -0.96
CA ARG A 43 -10.64 1.41 -1.20
C ARG A 43 -11.59 1.06 -2.34
N LYS A 44 -12.78 1.66 -2.36
CA LYS A 44 -13.76 1.49 -3.44
C LYS A 44 -13.20 1.96 -4.78
N ALA A 45 -12.59 3.15 -4.82
CA ALA A 45 -11.97 3.69 -6.03
C ALA A 45 -10.82 2.81 -6.56
N LEU A 46 -10.08 2.15 -5.67
CA LEU A 46 -8.98 1.24 -6.02
C LEU A 46 -9.42 -0.22 -6.25
N GLY A 47 -10.71 -0.54 -6.11
CA GLY A 47 -11.19 -1.93 -6.24
C GLY A 47 -10.70 -2.87 -5.13
N ILE A 48 -10.39 -2.33 -3.95
CA ILE A 48 -9.94 -3.11 -2.78
C ILE A 48 -11.18 -3.69 -2.08
N ALA A 49 -11.52 -4.93 -2.43
CA ALA A 49 -12.65 -5.65 -1.84
C ALA A 49 -12.33 -6.27 -0.46
N ASN A 50 -11.08 -6.70 -0.24
CA ASN A 50 -10.67 -7.33 1.02
C ASN A 50 -9.48 -6.58 1.63
N PRO A 51 -9.66 -5.76 2.69
CA PRO A 51 -8.57 -4.99 3.27
C PRO A 51 -7.53 -5.84 4.04
N LEU A 52 -7.79 -7.15 4.21
CA LEU A 52 -6.92 -8.05 4.98
C LEU A 52 -5.80 -8.68 4.14
N ILE A 53 -5.79 -8.48 2.82
CA ILE A 53 -4.74 -9.00 1.93
C ILE A 53 -3.85 -7.89 1.38
N GLY A 54 -2.67 -8.26 0.89
CA GLY A 54 -1.77 -7.34 0.21
C GLY A 54 -2.26 -6.99 -1.19
N TYR A 55 -2.09 -5.73 -1.59
CA TYR A 55 -2.34 -5.23 -2.94
C TYR A 55 -1.08 -4.59 -3.51
N VAL A 56 -0.91 -4.69 -4.82
CA VAL A 56 0.15 -4.03 -5.59
C VAL A 56 -0.51 -3.30 -6.75
N PHE A 57 -0.14 -2.04 -6.95
CA PHE A 57 -0.63 -1.21 -8.04
C PHE A 57 0.56 -0.69 -8.86
N LEU A 58 0.45 -0.78 -10.19
CA LEU A 58 1.34 -0.10 -11.13
C LEU A 58 0.67 1.21 -11.56
N ILE A 59 1.33 2.33 -11.25
CA ILE A 59 0.83 3.68 -11.51
C ILE A 59 1.77 4.37 -12.50
N ASP A 60 1.22 5.07 -13.50
CA ASP A 60 2.00 5.82 -14.48
C ASP A 60 2.28 7.28 -14.05
N ALA A 61 3.03 8.02 -14.87
CA ALA A 61 3.36 9.42 -14.64
C ALA A 61 2.14 10.37 -14.61
N ASN A 62 1.01 9.94 -15.18
CA ASN A 62 -0.25 10.68 -15.16
C ASN A 62 -1.15 10.28 -13.99
N THR A 63 -0.59 9.60 -12.97
CA THR A 63 -1.29 9.13 -11.76
C THR A 63 -2.42 8.14 -12.04
N ARG A 64 -2.36 7.41 -13.16
CA ARG A 64 -3.36 6.39 -13.52
C ARG A 64 -2.88 5.00 -13.14
N VAL A 65 -3.78 4.21 -12.54
CA VAL A 65 -3.56 2.76 -12.33
C VAL A 65 -3.58 2.06 -13.70
N ARG A 66 -2.49 1.38 -14.03
CA ARG A 66 -2.32 0.63 -15.29
C ARG A 66 -2.46 -0.87 -15.12
N TRP A 67 -2.20 -1.35 -13.92
CA TRP A 67 -2.31 -2.75 -13.55
C TRP A 67 -2.35 -2.87 -12.03
N TYR A 68 -2.96 -3.94 -11.52
CA TYR A 68 -2.95 -4.27 -10.11
C TYR A 68 -2.99 -5.79 -9.91
N ALA A 69 -2.54 -6.23 -8.74
CA ALA A 69 -2.68 -7.61 -8.26
C ALA A 69 -2.90 -7.60 -6.74
N ASN A 70 -3.37 -8.72 -6.20
CA ASN A 70 -3.60 -8.90 -4.77
C ASN A 70 -3.36 -10.35 -4.34
N GLY A 71 -3.10 -10.55 -3.05
CA GLY A 71 -2.88 -11.88 -2.48
C GLY A 71 -1.45 -12.42 -2.70
N VAL A 72 -1.34 -13.74 -2.88
CA VAL A 72 -0.06 -14.44 -3.05
C VAL A 72 0.43 -14.26 -4.48
N ALA A 73 1.65 -13.73 -4.63
CA ALA A 73 2.22 -13.47 -5.94
C ALA A 73 2.50 -14.76 -6.73
N VAL A 74 2.00 -14.81 -7.97
CA VAL A 74 2.35 -15.85 -8.95
C VAL A 74 3.47 -15.35 -9.87
N LYS A 75 4.37 -16.24 -10.29
CA LYS A 75 5.52 -15.89 -11.14
C LYS A 75 5.12 -15.11 -12.41
N SER A 76 4.05 -15.53 -13.08
CA SER A 76 3.53 -14.88 -14.29
C SER A 76 3.02 -13.46 -14.05
N GLU A 77 2.48 -13.17 -12.85
CA GLU A 77 2.03 -11.84 -12.47
C GLU A 77 3.22 -10.90 -12.26
N ALA A 78 4.27 -11.37 -11.60
CA ALA A 78 5.51 -10.62 -11.41
C ALA A 78 6.17 -10.30 -12.76
N GLU A 79 6.25 -11.27 -13.67
CA GLU A 79 6.76 -11.06 -15.03
C GLU A 79 5.92 -10.06 -15.82
N THR A 80 4.59 -10.12 -15.69
CA THR A 80 3.66 -9.18 -16.33
C THR A 80 3.84 -7.77 -15.79
N MET A 81 3.94 -7.60 -14.47
CA MET A 81 4.21 -6.31 -13.83
C MET A 81 5.51 -5.71 -14.36
N VAL A 82 6.60 -6.47 -14.40
CA VAL A 82 7.90 -6.00 -14.91
C VAL A 82 7.82 -5.60 -16.39
N ARG A 83 7.12 -6.38 -17.22
CA ARG A 83 6.91 -6.07 -18.65
C ARG A 83 6.14 -4.77 -18.83
N LEU A 84 5.06 -4.56 -18.07
CA LEU A 84 4.26 -3.34 -18.12
C LEU A 84 5.05 -2.13 -17.63
N THR A 85 5.82 -2.26 -16.55
CA THR A 85 6.71 -1.19 -16.06
C THR A 85 7.69 -0.77 -17.13
N ARG A 86 8.33 -1.72 -17.85
CA ARG A 86 9.24 -1.41 -18.96
C ARG A 86 8.53 -0.73 -20.13
N SER A 87 7.28 -1.09 -20.40
CA SER A 87 6.48 -0.43 -21.44
C SER A 87 6.16 1.02 -21.09
N LEU A 88 5.87 1.29 -19.81
CA LEU A 88 5.55 2.64 -19.32
C LEU A 88 6.79 3.53 -19.20
N ALA A 89 7.97 2.94 -18.93
CA ALA A 89 9.23 3.67 -18.79
C ALA A 89 9.90 4.03 -20.13
N LYS A 90 9.38 3.54 -21.26
CA LYS A 90 9.87 3.84 -22.63
C LYS A 90 9.23 5.11 -23.23
N ILE A 91 8.72 5.99 -22.37
CA ILE A 91 8.21 7.32 -22.73
C ILE A 91 9.34 8.32 -22.51
#